data_AF-A0A2C5Y7M2-F1
#
_entry.id   AF-A0A2C5Y7M2-F1
#
_cell.length_a   1.000
_cell.length_b   1.000
_cell.length_c   1.000
_cell.angle_alpha   90.00
_cell.angle_beta   90.00
_cell.angle_gamma   90.00
#
_symmetry.space_group_name_H-M   'P 1'
#
loop_
_entity.id
_entity.type
_entity.pdbx_description
1 polymer ?
#
loop_
_entity_poly.entity_id
_entity_poly.type
_entity_poly.pdbx_seq_one_letter_code
_entity_poly.pdbx_strand_id
1 'polypeptide(L)'
;MADDSVPPMPPPPPPPPAARRPRRGSAASLASLSTVLSSSSSSSTVTSSSTTTASSASSPSCFSFGAPLPCPFATVTAAFYHQASTCPASTTAVRDLSAAAPRELTYRQLARHAQALALRLRALGVQPGDRIPLVVRRGLEMLVAIWAVLSCGAQYVPLDGGVVPDSTVDHVVRQSGGDVVLCLEATEHRVRNLFPHLAPVLVDHG
;
A
#
# COMPACT_ATOMS: atom_id res chain seq x y z
N MET A 1 -7.31 -39.72 3.24
CA MET A 1 -7.24 -38.63 2.23
C MET A 1 -8.54 -37.87 2.32
N ALA A 2 -8.58 -36.81 3.12
CA ALA A 2 -9.73 -35.93 3.21
C ALA A 2 -9.65 -34.92 2.06
N ASP A 3 -10.75 -34.80 1.33
CA ASP A 3 -10.93 -33.90 0.20
C ASP A 3 -10.97 -32.44 0.72
N ASP A 4 -9.89 -31.69 0.47
CA ASP A 4 -9.74 -30.26 0.81
C ASP A 4 -10.51 -29.39 -0.20
N SER A 5 -11.82 -29.64 -0.33
CA SER A 5 -12.71 -28.81 -1.15
C SER A 5 -13.02 -27.50 -0.43
N VAL A 6 -12.17 -26.51 -0.66
CA VAL A 6 -12.36 -25.12 -0.23
C VAL A 6 -13.60 -24.53 -0.94
N PRO A 7 -14.58 -23.96 -0.22
CA PRO A 7 -15.75 -23.36 -0.84
C PRO A 7 -15.38 -22.15 -1.71
N PRO A 8 -16.15 -21.87 -2.77
CA PRO A 8 -15.90 -20.73 -3.65
C PRO A 8 -15.97 -19.42 -2.86
N MET A 9 -14.95 -18.58 -3.03
CA MET A 9 -14.83 -17.29 -2.35
C MET A 9 -16.00 -16.36 -2.77
N PRO A 10 -16.68 -15.71 -1.82
CA PRO A 10 -17.71 -14.73 -2.14
C PRO A 10 -17.09 -13.50 -2.84
N PRO A 11 -17.80 -12.88 -3.80
CA PRO A 11 -17.31 -11.73 -4.53
C PRO A 11 -17.02 -10.56 -3.58
N PRO A 12 -15.98 -9.73 -3.86
CA PRO A 12 -15.70 -8.55 -3.06
C PRO A 12 -16.90 -7.59 -3.08
N PRO A 13 -17.17 -6.86 -1.99
CA PRO A 13 -18.28 -5.92 -1.96
C PRO A 13 -18.09 -4.82 -3.02
N PRO A 14 -19.18 -4.28 -3.59
CA PRO A 14 -19.11 -3.19 -4.55
C PRO A 14 -18.44 -1.96 -3.92
N PRO A 15 -17.69 -1.17 -4.71
CA PRO A 15 -17.08 0.06 -4.20
C PRO A 15 -18.17 0.99 -3.66
N PRO A 16 -17.93 1.70 -2.54
CA PRO A 16 -18.88 2.67 -2.03
C PRO A 16 -19.15 3.76 -3.10
N PRO A 17 -20.38 4.30 -3.19
CA PRO A 17 -20.65 5.45 -4.04
C PRO A 17 -19.69 6.57 -3.64
N ALA A 18 -19.12 7.27 -4.63
CA ALA A 18 -18.20 8.38 -4.41
C ALA A 18 -18.91 9.48 -3.60
N ALA A 19 -18.85 9.38 -2.27
CA ALA A 19 -19.33 10.41 -1.37
C ALA A 19 -18.38 11.59 -1.51
N ARG A 20 -18.77 12.53 -2.39
CA ARG A 20 -18.19 13.86 -2.50
C ARG A 20 -18.37 14.55 -1.15
N ARG A 21 -17.44 14.33 -0.21
CA ARG A 21 -17.34 15.17 0.98
C ARG A 21 -17.11 16.60 0.48
N PRO A 22 -17.86 17.60 0.99
CA PRO A 22 -17.59 18.98 0.65
C PRO A 22 -16.15 19.31 1.06
N ARG A 23 -15.34 19.72 0.08
CA ARG A 23 -14.00 20.29 0.31
C ARG A 23 -14.17 21.52 1.19
N ARG A 24 -13.99 21.37 2.50
CA ARG A 24 -13.81 22.52 3.39
C ARG A 24 -12.45 23.14 3.08
N GLY A 25 -12.48 24.38 2.58
CA GLY A 25 -11.40 25.35 2.80
C GLY A 25 -10.50 25.64 1.60
N SER A 26 -10.71 26.85 1.05
CA SER A 26 -9.76 27.74 0.38
C SER A 26 -9.21 27.33 -1.00
N ALA A 27 -9.85 27.88 -2.03
CA ALA A 27 -9.21 28.14 -3.30
C ALA A 27 -8.23 29.30 -3.13
N ALA A 28 -6.93 29.01 -3.13
CA ALA A 28 -5.89 30.01 -3.34
C ALA A 28 -4.67 29.37 -4.00
N SER A 29 -4.44 29.79 -5.26
CA SER A 29 -3.13 29.89 -5.92
C SER A 29 -2.31 28.61 -6.14
N LEU A 30 -2.50 27.99 -7.31
CA LEU A 30 -1.55 27.02 -7.90
C LEU A 30 -0.88 27.62 -9.14
N ALA A 31 -0.18 28.74 -8.95
CA ALA A 31 0.67 29.35 -9.98
C ALA A 31 1.89 29.98 -9.31
N SER A 32 2.86 29.18 -8.87
CA SER A 32 4.25 29.60 -8.57
C SER A 32 5.12 28.45 -8.04
N LEU A 33 5.48 27.44 -8.85
CA LEU A 33 6.56 26.49 -8.49
C LEU A 33 7.29 25.93 -9.74
N SER A 34 7.65 26.79 -10.71
CA SER A 34 8.52 26.40 -11.84
C SER A 34 9.83 27.20 -11.93
N THR A 35 10.24 27.91 -10.89
CA THR A 35 11.35 28.90 -10.99
C THR A 35 12.52 28.63 -10.05
N VAL A 36 12.96 27.38 -9.90
CA VAL A 36 14.25 27.13 -9.21
C VAL A 36 15.03 25.98 -9.86
N LEU A 37 15.51 26.17 -11.09
CA LEU A 37 16.76 25.51 -11.53
C LEU A 37 17.46 26.21 -12.70
N SER A 38 17.48 27.54 -12.73
CA SER A 38 18.31 28.29 -13.68
C SER A 38 19.21 29.25 -12.92
N SER A 39 20.46 28.84 -12.70
CA SER A 39 21.67 29.67 -12.47
C SER A 39 22.85 28.71 -12.31
N SER A 40 23.63 28.45 -13.35
CA SER A 40 24.97 29.03 -13.64
C SER A 40 25.96 27.84 -13.68
N SER A 41 26.82 27.66 -14.68
CA SER A 41 27.87 28.60 -15.07
C SER A 41 28.35 28.44 -16.52
N SER A 42 28.39 29.58 -17.21
CA SER A 42 29.52 30.15 -17.97
C SER A 42 30.31 29.30 -18.98
N SER A 43 30.12 29.70 -20.24
CA SER A 43 31.11 29.97 -21.30
C SER A 43 32.39 29.15 -21.39
N SER A 44 32.52 28.42 -22.50
CA SER A 44 33.74 28.41 -23.32
C SER A 44 33.36 28.11 -24.77
N THR A 45 33.68 29.06 -25.65
CA THR A 45 33.62 28.96 -27.11
C THR A 45 34.66 27.97 -27.63
N VAL A 46 34.24 26.92 -28.34
CA VAL A 46 35.09 26.22 -29.31
C VAL A 46 34.28 25.88 -30.57
N THR A 47 34.85 26.33 -31.67
CA THR A 47 34.56 26.17 -33.09
C THR A 47 34.00 24.82 -33.53
N SER A 48 33.02 24.91 -34.44
CA SER A 48 32.36 23.83 -35.17
C SER A 48 33.32 22.82 -35.82
N SER A 49 32.97 21.54 -35.74
CA SER A 49 33.33 20.51 -36.73
C SER A 49 32.32 19.38 -36.66
N SER A 50 31.42 19.35 -37.62
CA SER A 50 30.47 18.27 -37.87
C SER A 50 31.19 17.05 -38.45
N THR A 51 31.14 15.89 -37.81
CA THR A 51 31.16 14.60 -38.51
C THR A 51 30.47 13.50 -37.69
N THR A 52 29.56 12.84 -38.40
CA THR A 52 28.75 11.65 -38.14
C THR A 52 29.39 10.56 -37.27
N THR A 53 28.73 10.19 -36.17
CA THR A 53 28.41 8.78 -35.86
C THR A 53 27.29 8.72 -34.82
N ALA A 54 26.22 7.98 -35.14
CA ALA A 54 25.11 7.74 -34.24
C ALA A 54 25.59 6.97 -33.01
N SER A 55 25.70 7.66 -31.89
CA SER A 55 25.65 7.07 -30.55
C SER A 55 24.64 7.90 -29.78
N SER A 56 23.37 7.48 -29.83
CA SER A 56 22.34 8.08 -28.98
C SER A 56 22.61 7.65 -27.56
N ALA A 57 23.50 8.39 -26.88
CA ALA A 57 23.52 8.45 -25.43
C ALA A 57 22.11 8.84 -25.00
N SER A 58 21.36 7.87 -24.48
CA SER A 58 20.02 8.09 -23.97
C SER A 58 20.11 9.02 -22.78
N SER A 59 19.86 10.31 -23.03
CA SER A 59 19.43 11.22 -21.98
C SER A 59 18.32 10.50 -21.19
N PRO A 60 18.34 10.52 -19.84
CA PRO A 60 17.29 9.88 -19.06
C PRO A 60 15.97 10.38 -19.59
N SER A 61 15.22 9.48 -20.24
CA SER A 61 13.97 9.80 -20.90
C SER A 61 13.10 10.50 -19.88
N CYS A 62 12.69 11.72 -20.20
CA CYS A 62 11.64 12.45 -19.49
C CYS A 62 10.57 11.45 -19.02
N PHE A 63 10.17 11.53 -17.74
CA PHE A 63 9.14 10.65 -17.19
C PHE A 63 7.88 10.78 -18.05
N SER A 64 7.62 9.79 -18.88
CA SER A 64 6.48 9.78 -19.79
C SER A 64 5.44 8.81 -19.24
N PHE A 65 4.20 9.24 -19.19
CA PHE A 65 3.08 8.32 -19.04
C PHE A 65 2.92 7.60 -20.39
N GLY A 66 3.15 6.28 -20.40
CA GLY A 66 2.93 5.45 -21.59
C GLY A 66 1.47 5.49 -22.07
N ALA A 67 1.17 4.81 -23.17
CA ALA A 67 -0.20 4.74 -23.67
C ALA A 67 -1.16 4.20 -22.58
N PRO A 68 -2.32 4.85 -22.35
CA PRO A 68 -3.28 4.39 -21.36
C PRO A 68 -3.80 3.00 -21.75
N LEU A 69 -3.73 2.06 -20.81
CA LEU A 69 -4.26 0.71 -20.99
C LEU A 69 -5.65 0.61 -20.33
N PRO A 70 -6.64 -0.02 -20.98
CA PRO A 70 -7.93 -0.26 -20.37
C PRO A 70 -7.77 -1.28 -19.23
N CYS A 71 -8.14 -0.90 -18.01
CA CYS A 71 -8.21 -1.82 -16.88
C CYS A 71 -9.66 -2.34 -16.74
N PRO A 72 -9.90 -3.67 -16.81
CA PRO A 72 -11.25 -4.22 -16.69
C PRO A 72 -11.78 -4.23 -15.24
N PHE A 73 -10.94 -3.81 -14.27
CA PHE A 73 -11.25 -3.83 -12.85
C PHE A 73 -11.42 -2.41 -12.31
N ALA A 74 -12.47 -2.19 -11.53
CA ALA A 74 -12.75 -0.90 -10.89
C ALA A 74 -11.79 -0.56 -9.74
N THR A 75 -11.18 -1.58 -9.11
CA THR A 75 -10.26 -1.41 -7.99
C THR A 75 -9.08 -2.37 -8.11
N VAL A 76 -7.96 -2.00 -7.47
CA VAL A 76 -6.78 -2.86 -7.36
C VAL A 76 -7.09 -4.16 -6.60
N THR A 77 -8.00 -4.11 -5.64
CA THR A 77 -8.47 -5.29 -4.89
C THR A 77 -9.26 -6.25 -5.77
N ALA A 78 -10.12 -5.75 -6.66
CA ALA A 78 -10.85 -6.59 -7.61
C ALA A 78 -9.89 -7.32 -8.56
N ALA A 79 -8.90 -6.61 -9.10
CA ALA A 79 -7.85 -7.21 -9.94
C ALA A 79 -7.06 -8.29 -9.18
N PHE A 80 -6.69 -8.02 -7.93
CA PHE A 80 -5.96 -8.96 -7.08
C PHE A 80 -6.75 -10.22 -6.75
N TYR A 81 -8.01 -10.09 -6.33
CA TYR A 81 -8.84 -11.27 -6.01
C TYR A 81 -9.21 -12.08 -7.25
N HIS A 82 -9.42 -11.42 -8.39
CA HIS A 82 -9.54 -12.12 -9.66
C HIS A 82 -8.29 -12.96 -9.92
N GLN A 83 -7.10 -12.34 -9.88
CA GLN A 83 -5.82 -13.03 -10.07
C GLN A 83 -5.63 -14.20 -9.08
N ALA A 84 -5.98 -14.02 -7.81
CA ALA A 84 -5.86 -15.07 -6.80
C ALA A 84 -6.81 -16.26 -7.01
N SER A 85 -7.95 -16.03 -7.67
CA SER A 85 -8.90 -17.08 -8.03
C SER A 85 -8.54 -17.82 -9.31
N THR A 86 -7.95 -17.12 -10.29
CA THR A 86 -7.66 -17.65 -11.64
C THR A 86 -6.28 -18.28 -11.77
N CYS A 87 -5.32 -17.89 -10.93
CA CYS A 87 -3.97 -18.45 -10.99
C CYS A 87 -3.90 -19.86 -10.40
N PRO A 88 -2.94 -20.68 -10.86
CA PRO A 88 -2.56 -21.92 -10.19
C PRO A 88 -2.28 -21.69 -8.70
N ALA A 89 -2.67 -22.65 -7.86
CA ALA A 89 -2.53 -22.53 -6.41
C ALA A 89 -1.06 -22.39 -5.94
N SER A 90 -0.11 -22.81 -6.76
CA SER A 90 1.34 -22.76 -6.53
C SER A 90 2.00 -21.44 -6.94
N THR A 91 1.28 -20.49 -7.53
CA THR A 91 1.88 -19.22 -7.97
C THR A 91 2.21 -18.33 -6.78
N THR A 92 3.50 -18.17 -6.51
CA THR A 92 4.04 -17.26 -5.48
C THR A 92 3.66 -15.80 -5.78
N ALA A 93 3.08 -15.13 -4.80
CA ALA A 93 2.78 -13.69 -4.85
C ALA A 93 3.88 -12.85 -4.18
N VAL A 94 4.42 -13.33 -3.06
CA VAL A 94 5.48 -12.66 -2.30
C VAL A 94 6.46 -13.68 -1.74
N ARG A 95 7.74 -13.29 -1.72
CA ARG A 95 8.81 -13.97 -1.00
C ARG A 95 9.47 -12.96 -0.06
N ASP A 96 9.56 -13.31 1.21
CA ASP A 96 10.34 -12.61 2.22
C ASP A 96 11.69 -13.31 2.37
N LEU A 97 12.76 -12.58 2.09
CA LEU A 97 14.14 -13.05 2.10
C LEU A 97 14.92 -12.50 3.31
N SER A 98 14.23 -11.91 4.29
CA SER A 98 14.88 -11.33 5.48
C SER A 98 15.39 -12.37 6.48
N ALA A 99 14.93 -13.63 6.40
CA ALA A 99 15.30 -14.71 7.31
C ALA A 99 16.20 -15.76 6.62
N ALA A 100 16.85 -16.62 7.42
CA ALA A 100 17.72 -17.67 6.91
C ALA A 100 17.00 -18.66 5.96
N ALA A 101 15.71 -18.91 6.21
CA ALA A 101 14.84 -19.63 5.30
C ALA A 101 13.84 -18.64 4.67
N PRO A 102 13.68 -18.64 3.34
CA PRO A 102 12.71 -17.77 2.67
C PRO A 102 11.29 -18.14 3.09
N ARG A 103 10.49 -17.13 3.41
CA ARG A 103 9.05 -17.30 3.68
C ARG A 103 8.28 -16.82 2.48
N GLU A 104 7.20 -17.50 2.12
CA GLU A 104 6.48 -17.21 0.88
C GLU A 104 4.99 -17.34 1.08
N LEU A 105 4.23 -16.53 0.33
CA LEU A 105 2.80 -16.71 0.18
C LEU A 105 2.45 -16.78 -1.30
N THR A 106 1.62 -17.74 -1.65
CA THR A 106 0.95 -17.78 -2.95
C THR A 106 -0.16 -16.74 -3.00
N TYR A 107 -0.63 -16.40 -4.21
CA TYR A 107 -1.76 -15.48 -4.36
C TYR A 107 -3.00 -15.95 -3.58
N ARG A 108 -3.27 -17.27 -3.59
CA ARG A 108 -4.42 -17.85 -2.90
C ARG A 108 -4.28 -17.77 -1.39
N GLN A 109 -3.08 -18.01 -0.84
CA GLN A 109 -2.81 -17.86 0.59
C GLN A 109 -2.96 -16.41 1.01
N LEU A 110 -2.27 -15.48 0.32
CA LEU A 110 -2.35 -14.05 0.61
C LEU A 110 -3.79 -13.54 0.58
N ALA A 111 -4.58 -13.94 -0.43
CA ALA A 111 -5.99 -13.58 -0.52
C ALA A 111 -6.81 -14.12 0.66
N ARG A 112 -6.57 -15.37 1.09
CA ARG A 112 -7.25 -15.99 2.22
C ARG A 112 -6.96 -15.24 3.53
N HIS A 113 -5.69 -14.99 3.85
CA HIS A 113 -5.32 -14.28 5.08
C HIS A 113 -5.85 -12.84 5.06
N ALA A 114 -5.74 -12.14 3.93
CA ALA A 114 -6.24 -10.78 3.79
C ALA A 114 -7.77 -10.71 3.95
N GLN A 115 -8.51 -11.66 3.39
CA GLN A 115 -9.97 -11.71 3.52
C GLN A 115 -10.41 -12.00 4.96
N ALA A 116 -9.75 -12.94 5.64
CA ALA A 116 -10.02 -13.24 7.04
C ALA A 116 -9.79 -12.02 7.94
N LEU A 117 -8.67 -11.31 7.73
CA LEU A 117 -8.38 -10.08 8.45
C LEU A 117 -9.38 -8.96 8.09
N ALA A 118 -9.77 -8.82 6.82
CA ALA A 118 -10.77 -7.84 6.40
C ALA A 118 -12.14 -8.07 7.05
N LEU A 119 -12.58 -9.32 7.18
CA LEU A 119 -13.81 -9.66 7.89
C LEU A 119 -13.73 -9.25 9.36
N ARG A 120 -12.60 -9.50 10.03
CA ARG A 120 -12.37 -9.08 11.41
C ARG A 120 -12.37 -7.55 11.55
N LEU A 121 -11.73 -6.83 10.62
CA LEU A 121 -11.74 -5.36 10.62
C LEU A 121 -13.15 -4.80 10.48
N ARG A 122 -13.97 -5.36 9.57
CA ARG A 122 -15.37 -4.96 9.42
C ARG A 122 -16.21 -5.26 10.66
N ALA A 123 -15.96 -6.40 11.32
CA ALA A 123 -16.62 -6.74 12.58
C ALA A 123 -16.27 -5.75 13.72
N LEU A 124 -15.10 -5.12 13.65
CA LEU A 124 -14.68 -4.05 14.55
C LEU A 124 -15.20 -2.66 14.13
N GLY A 125 -16.03 -2.58 13.10
CA GLY A 125 -16.71 -1.36 12.68
C GLY A 125 -15.99 -0.55 11.59
N VAL A 126 -14.87 -1.02 11.05
CA VAL A 126 -14.15 -0.34 9.96
C VAL A 126 -15.07 -0.11 8.77
N GLN A 127 -15.13 1.14 8.31
CA GLN A 127 -15.90 1.59 7.16
C GLN A 127 -15.00 2.03 5.99
N PRO A 128 -15.53 2.06 4.76
CA PRO A 128 -14.83 2.64 3.64
C PRO A 128 -14.46 4.11 3.87
N GLY A 129 -13.21 4.46 3.58
CA GLY A 129 -12.65 5.79 3.82
C GLY A 129 -11.96 5.99 5.17
N ASP A 130 -12.10 5.04 6.10
CA ASP A 130 -11.35 5.06 7.36
C ASP A 130 -9.85 4.94 7.12
N ARG A 131 -9.06 5.49 8.04
CA ARG A 131 -7.59 5.44 8.00
C ARG A 131 -7.10 4.51 9.10
N ILE A 132 -6.41 3.44 8.71
CA ILE A 132 -5.93 2.41 9.62
C ILE A 132 -4.41 2.51 9.70
N PRO A 133 -3.85 2.95 10.84
CA PRO A 133 -2.42 2.91 11.08
C PRO A 133 -1.93 1.47 11.09
N LEU A 134 -0.85 1.23 10.34
CA LEU A 134 -0.23 -0.08 10.20
C LEU A 134 1.17 -0.05 10.81
N VAL A 135 1.26 -0.44 12.08
CA VAL A 135 2.49 -0.46 12.89
C VAL A 135 3.11 -1.86 12.85
N VAL A 136 3.66 -2.20 11.69
CA VAL A 136 4.26 -3.51 11.42
C VAL A 136 5.63 -3.34 10.78
N ARG A 137 6.51 -4.33 10.97
CA ARG A 137 7.75 -4.39 10.21
C ARG A 137 7.48 -4.85 8.79
N ARG A 138 8.40 -4.57 7.88
CA ARG A 138 8.37 -5.13 6.51
C ARG A 138 8.42 -6.66 6.58
N GLY A 139 7.51 -7.31 5.89
CA GLY A 139 7.33 -8.76 5.91
C GLY A 139 6.03 -9.18 5.23
N LEU A 140 5.69 -10.46 5.32
CA LEU A 140 4.46 -11.03 4.74
C LEU A 140 3.20 -10.46 5.39
N GLU A 141 3.25 -10.26 6.70
CA GLU A 141 2.19 -9.73 7.54
C GLU A 141 1.80 -8.32 7.08
N MET A 142 2.77 -7.50 6.70
CA MET A 142 2.52 -6.16 6.14
C MET A 142 1.65 -6.24 4.88
N LEU A 143 1.92 -7.18 3.99
CA LEU A 143 1.13 -7.33 2.77
C LEU A 143 -0.28 -7.86 3.05
N VAL A 144 -0.40 -8.84 3.96
CA VAL A 144 -1.70 -9.33 4.43
C VAL A 144 -2.55 -8.16 4.96
N ALA A 145 -1.95 -7.32 5.80
CA ALA A 145 -2.61 -6.16 6.39
C ALA A 145 -3.01 -5.12 5.34
N ILE A 146 -2.12 -4.78 4.40
CA ILE A 146 -2.42 -3.82 3.32
C ILE A 146 -3.63 -4.31 2.52
N TRP A 147 -3.61 -5.57 2.07
CA TRP A 147 -4.74 -6.11 1.30
C TRP A 147 -6.01 -6.20 2.12
N ALA A 148 -5.95 -6.51 3.42
CA ALA A 148 -7.12 -6.51 4.29
C ALA A 148 -7.75 -5.13 4.45
N VAL A 149 -6.94 -4.09 4.70
CA VAL A 149 -7.39 -2.70 4.82
C VAL A 149 -8.01 -2.21 3.52
N LEU A 150 -7.32 -2.42 2.40
CA LEU A 150 -7.83 -2.06 1.07
C LEU A 150 -9.14 -2.79 0.75
N SER A 151 -9.27 -4.04 1.19
CA SER A 151 -10.50 -4.83 1.00
C SER A 151 -11.68 -4.31 1.81
N CYS A 152 -11.44 -3.55 2.88
CA CYS A 152 -12.49 -2.83 3.60
C CYS A 152 -12.88 -1.51 2.92
N GLY A 153 -12.19 -1.12 1.83
CA GLY A 153 -12.32 0.21 1.25
C GLY A 153 -11.69 1.31 2.11
N ALA A 154 -10.88 0.92 3.10
CA ALA A 154 -10.16 1.80 4.00
C ALA A 154 -8.75 2.11 3.44
N GLN A 155 -8.10 3.09 4.04
CA GLN A 155 -6.77 3.57 3.69
C GLN A 155 -5.78 3.10 4.75
N TYR A 156 -4.68 2.45 4.35
CA TYR A 156 -3.62 2.10 5.29
C TYR A 156 -2.66 3.28 5.46
N VAL A 157 -2.18 3.49 6.68
CA VAL A 157 -1.15 4.49 6.99
C VAL A 157 0.11 3.75 7.44
N PRO A 158 1.16 3.67 6.60
CA PRO A 158 2.33 2.85 6.89
C PRO A 158 3.16 3.50 8.02
N LEU A 159 3.40 2.73 9.09
CA LEU A 159 4.23 3.14 10.22
C LEU A 159 5.26 2.06 10.51
N ASP A 160 6.54 2.38 10.34
CA ASP A 160 7.62 1.45 10.67
C ASP A 160 7.77 1.34 12.19
N GLY A 161 7.27 0.22 12.72
CA GLY A 161 7.27 -0.09 14.15
C GLY A 161 8.65 -0.35 14.76
N GLY A 162 9.75 -0.29 14.00
CA GLY A 162 11.12 -0.47 14.51
C GLY A 162 11.99 0.79 14.50
N VAL A 163 11.71 1.74 13.60
CA VAL A 163 12.63 2.87 13.33
C VAL A 163 12.03 4.22 13.75
N VAL A 164 10.70 4.34 13.77
CA VAL A 164 10.03 5.63 14.02
C VAL A 164 9.93 5.92 15.53
N PRO A 165 10.25 7.15 15.98
CA PRO A 165 10.06 7.57 17.37
C PRO A 165 8.59 7.53 17.80
N ASP A 166 8.36 7.23 19.08
CA ASP A 166 7.00 7.12 19.65
C ASP A 166 6.16 8.39 19.43
N SER A 167 6.76 9.57 19.58
CA SER A 167 6.07 10.85 19.35
C SER A 167 5.55 11.01 17.93
N THR A 168 6.29 10.51 16.94
CA THR A 168 5.88 10.54 15.52
C THR A 168 4.77 9.51 15.26
N VAL A 169 4.90 8.30 15.79
CA VAL A 169 3.84 7.26 15.68
C VAL A 169 2.53 7.82 16.26
N ASP A 170 2.62 8.41 17.44
CA ASP A 170 1.49 9.00 18.15
C ASP A 170 0.87 10.20 17.42
N HIS A 171 1.67 11.08 16.83
CA HIS A 171 1.17 12.15 15.98
C HIS A 171 0.38 11.61 14.77
N VAL A 172 0.92 10.63 14.05
CA VAL A 172 0.30 10.07 12.84
C VAL A 172 -0.97 9.27 13.16
N VAL A 173 -0.95 8.51 14.26
CA VAL A 173 -2.11 7.74 14.72
C VAL A 173 -3.26 8.69 15.07
N ARG A 174 -3.01 9.78 15.80
CA ARG A 174 -4.05 10.80 16.07
C ARG A 174 -4.63 11.44 14.81
N GLN A 175 -3.79 11.70 13.79
CA GLN A 175 -4.25 12.25 12.51
C GLN A 175 -5.06 11.26 11.67
N SER A 176 -4.93 9.96 11.94
CA SER A 176 -5.71 8.92 11.27
C SER A 176 -7.16 8.93 11.75
N GLY A 177 -7.39 9.29 13.02
CA GLY A 177 -8.73 9.56 13.56
C GLY A 177 -9.65 8.33 13.66
N GLY A 178 -9.08 7.12 13.54
CA GLY A 178 -9.80 5.85 13.71
C GLY A 178 -9.44 5.17 15.04
N ASP A 179 -10.32 4.28 15.50
CA ASP A 179 -10.19 3.57 16.78
C ASP A 179 -9.38 2.26 16.69
N VAL A 180 -8.94 1.90 15.48
CA VAL A 180 -8.29 0.63 15.17
C VAL A 180 -6.86 0.86 14.70
N VAL A 181 -5.93 0.10 15.25
CA VAL A 181 -4.51 0.06 14.81
C VAL A 181 -4.08 -1.38 14.55
N LEU A 182 -3.41 -1.61 13.43
CA LEU A 182 -2.86 -2.92 13.10
C LEU A 182 -1.42 -3.03 13.59
N CYS A 183 -1.09 -4.13 14.27
CA CYS A 183 0.26 -4.40 14.75
C CYS A 183 0.61 -5.88 14.72
N LEU A 184 1.89 -6.20 14.95
CA LEU A 184 2.34 -7.58 15.14
C LEU A 184 2.26 -7.93 16.62
N GLU A 185 2.21 -9.21 16.94
CA GLU A 185 2.26 -9.68 18.33
C GLU A 185 3.50 -9.14 19.06
N ALA A 186 4.66 -9.17 18.39
CA ALA A 186 5.91 -8.62 18.93
C ALA A 186 5.86 -7.11 19.23
N THR A 187 4.98 -6.34 18.57
CA THR A 187 4.84 -4.89 18.78
C THR A 187 3.60 -4.51 19.59
N GLU A 188 2.78 -5.47 20.00
CA GLU A 188 1.50 -5.22 20.67
C GLU A 188 1.67 -4.44 21.98
N HIS A 189 2.61 -4.85 22.83
CA HIS A 189 2.85 -4.20 24.12
C HIS A 189 3.21 -2.71 23.95
N ARG A 190 4.04 -2.38 22.95
CA ARG A 190 4.39 -0.99 22.63
C ARG A 190 3.16 -0.19 22.19
N VAL A 191 2.32 -0.78 21.33
CA VAL A 191 1.10 -0.14 20.82
C VAL A 191 0.09 0.09 21.94
N ARG A 192 -0.13 -0.88 22.83
CA ARG A 192 -1.03 -0.74 23.99
C ARG A 192 -0.57 0.36 24.95
N ASN A 193 0.74 0.49 25.18
CA ASN A 193 1.28 1.53 26.06
C ASN A 193 1.15 2.93 25.47
N LEU A 194 1.34 3.07 24.16
CA LEU A 194 1.21 4.37 23.47
C LEU A 194 -0.26 4.76 23.28
N PHE A 195 -1.14 3.79 23.06
CA PHE A 195 -2.53 4.00 22.70
C PHE A 195 -3.49 3.16 23.55
N PRO A 196 -3.64 3.48 24.86
CA PRO A 196 -4.51 2.70 25.75
C PRO A 196 -6.00 2.76 25.38
N HIS A 197 -6.40 3.72 24.55
CA HIS A 197 -7.78 3.91 24.10
C HIS A 197 -8.09 3.28 22.75
N LEU A 198 -7.07 2.81 22.00
CA LEU A 198 -7.26 2.19 20.69
C LEU A 198 -7.33 0.67 20.84
N ALA A 199 -8.06 0.03 19.93
CA ALA A 199 -8.10 -1.42 19.83
C ALA A 199 -6.95 -1.92 18.94
N PRO A 200 -5.89 -2.55 19.51
CA PRO A 200 -4.86 -3.18 18.71
C PRO A 200 -5.43 -4.45 18.04
N VAL A 201 -5.20 -4.58 16.74
CA VAL A 201 -5.58 -5.75 15.96
C VAL A 201 -4.30 -6.41 15.47
N LEU A 202 -4.09 -7.63 15.97
CA LEU A 202 -2.95 -8.44 15.57
C LEU A 202 -3.10 -8.92 14.14
N VAL A 203 -2.05 -8.69 13.36
CA VAL A 203 -1.89 -9.25 12.02
C VAL A 203 -1.18 -10.59 12.17
N ASP A 204 -1.91 -11.67 11.90
CA ASP A 204 -1.38 -13.02 11.82
C ASP A 204 -1.57 -13.55 10.38
N HIS A 205 -0.69 -14.44 9.97
CA HIS A 205 -0.69 -15.09 8.66
C HIS A 205 -0.68 -16.63 8.78
N GLY A 206 -1.03 -17.16 9.96
CA GLY A 206 -1.07 -18.60 10.30
C GLY A 206 -1.41 -19.56 9.17
#